data_AF-A0A535FHP6-F1
#
_entry.id   AF-A0A535FHP6-F1
#
_cell.length_a   1.000
_cell.length_b   1.000
_cell.length_c   1.000
_cell.angle_alpha   90.00
_cell.angle_beta   90.00
_cell.angle_gamma   90.00
#
_symmetry.space_group_name_H-M   'P 1'
#
loop_
_entity.id
_entity.type
_entity.pdbx_description
1 polymer ?
#
loop_
_entity_poly.entity_id
_entity_poly.type
_entity_poly.pdbx_seq_one_letter_code
_entity_poly.pdbx_strand_id
1 'polypeptide(L)'
;MLWTKVHVRTPSQFERWSWLLAIVMLQLYLVRELGQAVYRAWERKSRPLTPAQVRRAMPTLLAQLGTPARPCLPRGVSPGRPKGLRPDPAPRFPVVRKHLKKNKKNEKPLKVPA
;
A
#
# COMPACT_ATOMS: atom_id res chain seq x y z
N MET A 1 -6.69 5.92 -1.82
CA MET A 1 -5.75 4.84 -2.19
C MET A 1 -5.16 4.25 -0.93
N LEU A 2 -4.78 2.97 -0.95
CA LEU A 2 -4.41 2.20 0.24
C LEU A 2 -2.88 2.12 0.47
N TRP A 3 -2.08 3.01 -0.15
CA TRP A 3 -0.61 2.95 -0.08
C TRP A 3 -0.09 2.87 1.35
N THR A 4 -0.62 3.74 2.22
CA THR A 4 -0.26 3.81 3.63
C THR A 4 -0.92 2.74 4.52
N LYS A 5 -1.85 1.93 4.02
CA LYS A 5 -2.54 0.91 4.84
C LYS A 5 -1.75 -0.37 5.02
N VAL A 6 -0.70 -0.58 4.24
CA VAL A 6 0.03 -1.85 4.22
C VAL A 6 1.08 -1.88 5.33
N HIS A 7 0.98 -2.89 6.18
CA HIS A 7 1.84 -3.08 7.35
C HIS A 7 2.94 -4.08 6.99
N VAL A 8 4.11 -3.57 6.64
CA VAL A 8 5.24 -4.35 6.12
C VAL A 8 6.44 -4.18 7.04
N ARG A 9 7.21 -5.26 7.24
CA ARG A 9 8.34 -5.26 8.18
C ARG A 9 9.63 -4.68 7.61
N THR A 10 9.85 -4.82 6.30
CA THR A 10 11.12 -4.43 5.66
C THR A 10 10.89 -3.43 4.53
N PRO A 11 11.83 -2.51 4.29
CA PRO A 11 11.71 -1.51 3.23
C PRO A 11 11.60 -2.13 1.82
N SER A 12 12.34 -3.21 1.56
CA SER A 12 12.29 -3.93 0.27
C SER A 12 10.91 -4.53 -0.03
N GLN A 13 10.21 -5.02 0.99
CA GLN A 13 8.82 -5.49 0.83
C GLN A 13 7.85 -4.31 0.57
N PHE A 14 8.09 -3.13 1.16
CA PHE A 14 7.29 -1.93 0.89
C PHE A 14 7.51 -1.40 -0.55
N GLU A 15 8.73 -1.51 -1.05
CA GLU A 15 9.05 -1.18 -2.45
C GLU A 15 8.28 -2.09 -3.42
N ARG A 16 8.32 -3.42 -3.19
CA ARG A 16 7.51 -4.37 -3.97
C ARG A 16 6.01 -4.07 -3.90
N TRP A 17 5.51 -3.67 -2.73
CA TRP A 17 4.12 -3.21 -2.57
C TRP A 17 3.81 -1.97 -3.42
N SER A 18 4.74 -1.02 -3.49
CA SER A 18 4.60 0.21 -4.27
C SER A 18 4.53 -0.11 -5.77
N TRP A 19 5.35 -1.05 -6.25
CA TRP A 19 5.28 -1.57 -7.62
C TRP A 19 3.96 -2.27 -7.93
N LEU A 20 3.45 -3.11 -7.02
CA LEU A 20 2.13 -3.74 -7.19
C LEU A 20 1.02 -2.69 -7.31
N LEU A 21 1.05 -1.65 -6.47
CA LEU A 21 0.09 -0.57 -6.55
C LEU A 21 0.17 0.21 -7.87
N ALA A 22 1.38 0.46 -8.37
CA ALA A 22 1.58 1.13 -9.66
C ALA A 22 0.94 0.33 -10.81
N ILE A 23 1.17 -0.99 -10.85
CA ILE A 23 0.57 -1.88 -11.85
C ILE A 23 -0.96 -1.87 -11.74
N VAL A 24 -1.51 -1.99 -10.53
CA VAL A 24 -2.96 -1.94 -10.33
C VAL A 24 -3.55 -0.60 -10.78
N MET A 25 -2.85 0.51 -10.56
CA MET A 25 -3.31 1.81 -11.04
C MET A 25 -3.30 1.92 -12.56
N LEU A 26 -2.27 1.39 -13.20
CA LEU A 26 -2.23 1.32 -14.65
C LEU A 26 -3.40 0.50 -15.20
N GLN A 27 -3.70 -0.65 -14.60
CA GLN A 27 -4.85 -1.48 -14.99
C GLN A 27 -6.17 -0.72 -14.83
N LEU A 28 -6.38 -0.02 -13.70
CA LEU A 28 -7.60 0.78 -13.51
C LEU A 28 -7.69 1.95 -14.49
N TYR A 29 -6.56 2.52 -14.91
CA TYR A 29 -6.53 3.57 -15.93
C TYR A 29 -6.92 3.01 -17.30
N LEU A 30 -6.38 1.86 -17.69
CA LEU A 30 -6.74 1.19 -18.95
C LEU A 30 -8.22 0.80 -19.00
N VAL A 31 -8.74 0.25 -17.89
CA VAL A 31 -10.16 -0.15 -17.81
C VAL A 31 -11.09 1.05 -17.83
N ARG A 32 -10.65 2.22 -17.37
CA ARG A 32 -11.44 3.45 -17.43
C ARG A 32 -11.88 3.79 -18.85
N GLU A 33 -11.02 3.55 -19.84
CA GLU A 33 -11.31 3.79 -21.27
C GLU A 33 -12.41 2.85 -21.80
N LEU A 34 -12.62 1.70 -21.16
CA LEU A 34 -13.74 0.80 -21.48
C LEU A 34 -15.10 1.33 -20.97
N GLY A 35 -15.12 2.47 -20.27
CA GLY A 35 -16.36 3.14 -19.83
C GLY A 35 -17.15 2.39 -18.75
N GLN A 36 -16.61 1.30 -18.19
CA GLN A 36 -17.31 0.49 -17.19
C GLN A 36 -17.05 0.98 -15.77
N ALA A 37 -18.10 1.45 -15.09
CA ALA A 37 -18.08 1.78 -13.67
C ALA A 37 -19.37 1.39 -12.97
N VAL A 38 -19.24 0.93 -11.72
CA VAL A 38 -20.37 0.72 -10.82
C VAL A 38 -20.52 1.93 -9.92
N TYR A 39 -21.63 2.65 -10.08
CA TYR A 39 -21.98 3.83 -9.30
C TYR A 39 -22.75 3.43 -8.04
N ARG A 40 -22.58 4.18 -6.95
CA ARG A 40 -23.54 4.16 -5.83
C ARG A 40 -24.77 5.00 -6.21
N ALA A 41 -25.91 4.72 -5.58
CA ALA A 41 -27.17 5.41 -5.88
C ALA A 41 -27.08 6.95 -5.81
N TRP A 42 -26.25 7.49 -4.92
CA TRP A 42 -26.05 8.92 -4.72
C TRP A 42 -24.90 9.52 -5.55
N GLU A 43 -24.14 8.72 -6.30
CA GLU A 43 -22.99 9.20 -7.06
C GLU A 43 -23.41 9.83 -8.40
N ARG A 44 -22.82 11.00 -8.71
CA ARG A 44 -23.06 11.71 -9.98
C ARG A 44 -22.39 11.01 -11.15
N LYS A 45 -23.12 10.84 -12.26
CA LYS A 45 -22.67 10.20 -13.51
C LYS A 45 -22.02 11.17 -14.52
N SER A 46 -22.17 12.48 -14.34
CA SER A 46 -21.69 13.50 -15.29
C SER A 46 -20.19 13.77 -15.22
N ARG A 47 -19.48 13.22 -14.23
CA ARG A 47 -18.04 13.44 -14.03
C ARG A 47 -17.23 12.31 -14.67
N PRO A 48 -15.97 12.58 -15.07
CA PRO A 48 -15.07 11.53 -15.51
C PRO A 48 -14.94 10.43 -14.43
N LEU A 49 -14.87 9.17 -14.88
CA LEU A 49 -14.77 8.01 -14.01
C LEU A 49 -13.53 8.11 -13.11
N THR A 50 -13.76 7.94 -11.80
CA THR A 50 -12.67 7.90 -10.83
C THR A 50 -12.09 6.48 -10.73
N PRO A 51 -10.80 6.30 -10.41
CA PRO A 51 -10.21 4.98 -10.20
C PRO A 51 -10.95 4.14 -9.16
N ALA A 52 -11.57 4.77 -8.16
CA ALA A 52 -12.36 4.08 -7.14
C ALA A 52 -13.70 3.52 -7.68
N GLN A 53 -14.31 4.19 -8.66
CA GLN A 53 -15.51 3.70 -9.35
C GLN A 53 -15.16 2.54 -10.29
N VAL A 54 -14.10 2.68 -11.07
CA VAL A 54 -13.60 1.60 -11.95
C VAL A 54 -13.24 0.36 -11.14
N ARG A 55 -12.57 0.54 -10.00
CA ARG A 55 -12.22 -0.57 -9.10
C ARG A 55 -13.43 -1.39 -8.63
N ARG A 56 -14.62 -0.79 -8.54
CA ARG A 56 -15.85 -1.52 -8.18
C ARG A 56 -16.38 -2.40 -9.31
N ALA A 57 -16.19 -1.99 -10.56
CA ALA A 57 -16.54 -2.79 -11.74
C ALA A 57 -15.51 -3.88 -12.05
N MET A 58 -14.27 -3.71 -11.57
CA MET A 58 -13.15 -4.62 -11.87
C MET A 58 -13.45 -6.11 -11.63
N PRO A 59 -14.12 -6.55 -10.55
CA PRO A 59 -14.40 -7.98 -10.35
C PRO A 59 -15.26 -8.59 -11.48
N THR A 60 -16.23 -7.85 -11.99
CA THR A 60 -17.08 -8.28 -13.11
C THR A 60 -16.26 -8.45 -14.39
N LEU A 61 -15.39 -7.49 -14.68
CA LEU A 61 -14.47 -7.54 -15.82
C LEU A 61 -13.47 -8.70 -15.71
N LEU A 62 -12.89 -8.90 -14.52
CA LEU A 62 -11.97 -10.02 -14.28
C LEU A 62 -12.65 -11.37 -14.43
N ALA A 63 -13.92 -11.49 -14.04
CA ALA A 63 -14.69 -12.72 -14.26
C ALA A 63 -14.92 -13.00 -15.76
N GLN A 64 -15.17 -11.95 -16.56
CA GLN A 64 -15.35 -12.08 -18.01
C GLN A 64 -14.05 -12.41 -18.75
N LEU A 65 -12.94 -11.79 -18.35
CA LEU A 65 -11.62 -12.06 -18.93
C LEU A 65 -11.07 -13.43 -18.52
N GLY A 66 -11.52 -13.96 -17.38
CA GLY A 66 -10.96 -15.15 -16.78
C GLY A 66 -9.56 -14.91 -16.19
N THR A 67 -8.89 -16.00 -15.81
CA THR A 67 -7.53 -15.95 -15.28
C THR A 67 -6.53 -16.43 -16.33
N PRO A 68 -5.52 -15.63 -16.71
CA PRO A 68 -4.42 -16.12 -17.55
C PRO A 68 -3.50 -17.10 -16.79
N ALA A 69 -3.72 -17.26 -15.48
CA ALA A 69 -2.99 -18.18 -14.65
C ALA A 69 -3.23 -19.63 -15.12
N ARG A 70 -2.14 -20.39 -15.21
CA ARG A 70 -2.23 -21.84 -15.42
C ARG A 70 -3.01 -22.48 -14.25
N PRO A 71 -3.72 -23.59 -14.49
CA PRO A 71 -4.35 -24.33 -13.40
C PRO A 71 -3.33 -24.67 -12.32
N CYS A 72 -3.73 -24.49 -11.07
CA CYS A 72 -2.89 -24.84 -9.93
C CYS A 72 -2.54 -26.32 -9.99
N LEU A 73 -1.27 -26.66 -9.75
CA LEU A 73 -0.93 -28.07 -9.49
C LEU A 73 -1.69 -28.54 -8.24
N PRO A 74 -2.18 -29.79 -8.22
CA PRO A 74 -2.78 -30.36 -7.03
C PRO A 74 -1.76 -30.27 -5.88
N ARG A 75 -2.10 -29.46 -4.88
CA ARG A 75 -1.28 -29.29 -3.70
C ARG A 75 -1.42 -30.57 -2.87
N GLY A 76 -0.40 -31.42 -2.90
CA GLY A 76 -0.30 -32.53 -1.94
C GLY A 76 -0.23 -32.01 -0.50
N VAL A 77 -0.32 -32.93 0.47
CA VAL A 77 -0.08 -32.59 1.88
C VAL A 77 1.36 -32.12 1.99
N SER A 78 1.57 -30.85 2.34
CA SER A 78 2.91 -30.36 2.61
C SER A 78 3.44 -31.09 3.85
N PRO A 79 4.74 -31.43 3.90
CA PRO A 79 5.34 -32.17 5.03
C PRO A 79 5.29 -31.42 6.37
N GLY A 80 4.64 -30.25 6.42
CA GLY A 80 4.54 -29.41 7.59
C GLY A 80 5.88 -28.79 7.97
N ARG A 81 5.91 -28.22 9.17
CA ARG A 81 7.13 -27.73 9.79
C ARG A 81 7.95 -28.94 10.25
N PRO A 82 9.26 -29.02 9.96
CA PRO A 82 10.10 -30.08 10.49
C PRO A 82 10.05 -30.07 12.03
N LYS A 83 9.91 -31.27 12.63
CA LYS A 83 9.91 -31.43 14.08
C LYS A 83 11.20 -30.82 14.65
N GLY A 84 11.06 -29.98 15.67
CA GLY A 84 12.19 -29.28 16.31
C GLY A 84 12.55 -27.93 15.69
N LEU A 85 11.96 -27.52 14.57
CA LEU A 85 12.21 -26.17 14.03
C LEU A 85 11.65 -25.11 14.98
N ARG A 86 12.52 -24.21 15.46
CA ARG A 86 12.18 -23.02 16.26
C ARG A 86 12.78 -21.79 15.56
N PRO A 87 11.99 -20.90 14.95
CA PRO A 87 12.52 -19.71 14.28
C PRO A 87 12.96 -18.71 15.33
N ASP A 88 14.02 -17.98 15.03
CA ASP A 88 14.42 -16.88 15.89
C ASP A 88 13.36 -15.78 15.90
N PRO A 89 13.17 -15.10 17.04
CA PRO A 89 12.34 -13.91 17.12
C PRO A 89 12.80 -12.85 16.11
N ALA A 90 11.85 -12.11 15.53
CA ALA A 90 12.17 -11.00 14.63
C ALA A 90 13.03 -9.93 15.35
N PRO A 91 14.02 -9.33 14.68
CA PRO A 91 14.88 -8.32 15.29
C PRO A 91 14.04 -7.12 15.75
N ARG A 92 14.23 -6.70 17.01
CA ARG A 92 13.57 -5.52 17.59
C ARG A 92 14.52 -4.34 17.51
N PHE A 93 14.09 -3.26 16.87
CA PHE A 93 14.83 -2.00 16.81
C PHE A 93 14.38 -1.07 17.96
N PRO A 94 15.29 -0.27 18.56
CA PRO A 94 14.92 0.67 19.61
C PRO A 94 13.95 1.73 19.07
N VAL A 95 13.00 2.16 19.92
CA VAL A 95 12.02 3.19 19.55
C VAL A 95 12.73 4.54 19.43
N VAL A 96 12.79 5.08 18.21
CA VAL A 96 13.32 6.42 17.96
C VAL A 96 12.33 7.46 18.50
N ARG A 97 12.67 8.12 19.61
CA ARG A 97 11.90 9.25 20.15
C ARG A 97 12.50 10.56 19.61
N LYS A 98 11.68 11.38 18.95
CA LYS A 98 12.08 12.76 18.60
C LYS A 98 12.05 13.61 19.87
N HIS A 99 13.23 14.00 20.36
CA HIS A 99 13.31 15.06 21.37
C HIS A 99 13.17 16.42 20.69
N LEU A 100 12.38 17.35 21.27
CA LEU A 100 12.39 18.74 20.82
C LEU A 100 13.80 19.29 21.01
N LYS A 101 14.41 19.80 19.93
CA LYS A 101 15.67 20.55 20.03
C LYS A 101 15.41 21.80 20.89
N LYS A 102 16.10 21.91 22.03
CA LYS A 102 16.14 23.16 22.79
C LYS A 102 16.85 24.21 21.91
N ASN A 103 16.11 25.24 21.49
CA ASN A 103 16.73 26.43 20.91
C ASN A 103 17.62 27.05 22.00
N LYS A 104 18.94 27.07 21.80
CA LYS A 104 19.82 27.96 22.58
C LYS A 104 19.43 29.39 22.22
N LYS A 105 18.74 30.09 23.13
CA LYS A 105 18.63 31.55 23.05
C LYS A 105 20.04 32.11 23.14
N ASN A 106 20.53 32.70 22.05
CA ASN A 106 21.70 33.57 22.10
C ASN A 106 21.27 34.87 22.76
N GLU A 107 21.33 34.95 24.09
CA GLU A 107 21.24 36.21 24.81
C GLU A 107 22.56 36.96 24.59
N LYS A 108 22.61 37.81 23.56
CA LYS A 108 23.64 38.86 23.48
C LYS A 108 23.26 39.93 24.50
N PRO A 109 24.12 40.28 25.48
CA PRO A 109 23.82 41.36 26.39
C PRO A 109 23.77 42.69 25.60
N LEU A 110 22.70 43.46 25.79
CA LEU A 110 22.59 44.83 25.30
C LEU A 110 23.67 45.67 25.97
N LYS A 111 24.64 46.16 25.21
CA LYS A 111 25.55 47.23 25.65
C LYS A 111 24.76 48.54 25.67
N VAL A 112 24.52 49.07 26.85
CA VAL A 112 24.00 50.43 27.05
C VAL A 112 25.20 51.39 27.04
N PRO A 113 25.25 52.42 26.18
CA PRO A 113 26.31 53.42 26.24
C PRO A 113 26.14 54.34 27.46
N ALA A 114 27.28 54.80 27.98
CA ALA A 114 27.42 55.67 29.15
C ALA A 114 26.83 57.07 28.95
#